data_AF-A0AAJ6HUV3-F1
#
_entry.id   AF-A0AAJ6HUV3-F1
#
_cell.length_a   1.000
_cell.length_b   1.000
_cell.length_c   1.000
_cell.angle_alpha   90.00
_cell.angle_beta   90.00
_cell.angle_gamma   90.00
#
_symmetry.space_group_name_H-M   'P 1'
#
loop_
_entity.id
_entity.type
_entity.pdbx_description
1 polymer ?
#
loop_
_entity_poly.entity_id
_entity_poly.type
_entity_poly.pdbx_seq_one_letter_code
_entity_poly.pdbx_strand_id
1 'polypeptide(L)'
;MGRHDPGGVRAHPRFRRLRGEGGLRGQPGPFTYGRDHADGANLLAEALAPHGGVVHWRAFVYDHHQDWRDRSTDRARAAYDHFTPLDGRFRTNVVLQVKFGPVDFQVREPVSPVLAALPATRVAVEFQVTQEYTGQQRHICHLGPWWSEVLRFAPWGPGGRTIADVATGEKGRAAAWSPLPTPATTRSGPGIRWRRPTCTRSVGSPGIPGSIPGPSSTSG
;
A
#
# COMPACT_ATOMS: atom_id res chain seq x y z
N MET A 1 27.76 -6.36 -27.39
CA MET A 1 27.21 -7.48 -26.59
C MET A 1 26.22 -6.90 -25.58
N GLY A 2 24.94 -6.80 -25.94
CA GLY A 2 23.92 -6.17 -25.09
C GLY A 2 23.49 -7.11 -23.96
N ARG A 3 23.41 -6.61 -22.72
CA ARG A 3 22.80 -7.37 -21.62
C ARG A 3 21.29 -7.33 -21.81
N HIS A 4 20.71 -8.48 -22.13
CA HIS A 4 19.27 -8.68 -22.10
C HIS A 4 18.81 -8.55 -20.65
N ASP A 5 17.87 -7.65 -20.37
CA ASP A 5 17.19 -7.59 -19.08
C ASP A 5 16.09 -8.65 -19.07
N PRO A 6 16.19 -9.74 -18.28
CA PRO A 6 15.14 -10.76 -18.23
C PRO A 6 13.97 -10.18 -17.42
N GLY A 7 12.91 -9.77 -18.12
CA GLY A 7 11.74 -9.13 -17.51
C GLY A 7 11.22 -9.91 -16.30
N GLY A 8 11.47 -9.37 -15.10
CA GLY A 8 11.26 -10.09 -13.85
C GLY A 8 9.80 -10.54 -13.67
N VAL A 9 9.61 -11.85 -13.46
CA VAL A 9 8.29 -12.48 -13.35
C VAL A 9 7.64 -12.05 -12.03
N ARG A 10 6.63 -11.18 -12.10
CA ARG A 10 5.82 -10.79 -10.94
C ARG A 10 4.57 -11.64 -10.83
N ALA A 11 4.39 -12.32 -9.71
CA ALA A 11 3.12 -12.92 -9.36
C ALA A 11 2.35 -12.01 -8.38
N HIS A 12 1.07 -11.82 -8.69
CA HIS A 12 0.08 -11.19 -7.82
C HIS A 12 -1.05 -12.20 -7.55
N PRO A 13 -0.80 -13.24 -6.72
CA PRO A 13 -1.72 -14.35 -6.55
C PRO A 13 -3.01 -13.88 -5.85
N ARG A 14 -4.17 -14.36 -6.31
CA ARG A 14 -5.48 -14.07 -5.70
C ARG A 14 -6.04 -15.32 -5.03
N PHE A 15 -5.67 -15.59 -3.77
CA PHE A 15 -6.12 -16.74 -2.97
C PHE A 15 -7.12 -16.37 -1.83
N ARG A 16 -8.00 -17.29 -1.35
CA ARG A 16 -8.53 -17.39 0.06
C ARG A 16 -9.11 -18.78 0.48
N ARG A 17 -10.41 -18.98 0.81
CA ARG A 17 -11.01 -20.32 1.12
C ARG A 17 -12.51 -20.50 0.73
N LEU A 18 -12.94 -21.72 0.34
CA LEU A 18 -14.33 -22.23 0.34
C LEU A 18 -14.60 -23.06 1.62
N ARG A 19 -15.70 -22.76 2.32
CA ARG A 19 -16.28 -23.47 3.50
C ARG A 19 -15.39 -23.61 4.76
N GLY A 20 -15.88 -23.04 5.88
CA GLY A 20 -15.46 -23.30 7.26
C GLY A 20 -14.16 -22.63 7.69
N GLU A 21 -14.24 -21.50 8.40
CA GLU A 21 -13.12 -20.80 9.08
C GLU A 21 -11.99 -20.20 8.21
N GLY A 22 -11.77 -18.88 8.38
CA GLY A 22 -10.60 -18.15 7.87
C GLY A 22 -10.52 -18.02 6.34
N GLY A 23 -11.25 -17.07 5.72
CA GLY A 23 -11.47 -17.14 4.26
C GLY A 23 -11.91 -15.92 3.45
N LEU A 24 -11.78 -14.67 3.93
CA LEU A 24 -11.63 -13.47 3.07
C LEU A 24 -12.66 -13.24 1.90
N ARG A 25 -13.97 -13.48 2.05
CA ARG A 25 -15.02 -13.34 1.00
C ARG A 25 -15.08 -14.46 -0.08
N GLY A 26 -14.67 -15.71 0.18
CA GLY A 26 -14.89 -16.90 -0.71
C GLY A 26 -14.11 -17.01 -2.06
N GLN A 27 -12.86 -17.49 -2.07
CA GLN A 27 -12.02 -17.91 -3.26
C GLN A 27 -11.19 -19.15 -2.83
N PRO A 28 -10.24 -19.76 -3.59
CA PRO A 28 -9.44 -20.90 -3.10
C PRO A 28 -8.02 -20.50 -2.61
N GLY A 29 -7.39 -21.24 -1.70
CA GLY A 29 -6.14 -20.81 -1.03
C GLY A 29 -5.76 -21.58 0.25
N PRO A 30 -4.69 -21.18 0.99
CA PRO A 30 -3.95 -22.08 1.89
C PRO A 30 -4.76 -22.72 3.02
N PHE A 31 -5.62 -21.95 3.70
CA PHE A 31 -6.44 -22.48 4.79
C PHE A 31 -7.40 -23.59 4.35
N THR A 32 -7.75 -23.67 3.05
CA THR A 32 -8.53 -24.78 2.47
C THR A 32 -7.84 -26.14 2.65
N TYR A 33 -6.52 -26.15 2.82
CA TYR A 33 -5.66 -27.33 2.91
C TYR A 33 -4.98 -27.46 4.28
N GLY A 34 -5.48 -26.76 5.29
CA GLY A 34 -4.87 -26.74 6.64
C GLY A 34 -3.48 -26.08 6.69
N ARG A 35 -3.20 -25.15 5.77
CA ARG A 35 -1.92 -24.41 5.67
C ARG A 35 -2.14 -22.93 5.95
N ASP A 36 -1.11 -22.27 6.47
CA ASP A 36 -1.18 -20.83 6.76
C ASP A 36 -0.73 -19.95 5.58
N HIS A 37 -0.72 -18.63 5.79
CA HIS A 37 -0.30 -17.67 4.76
C HIS A 37 1.19 -17.76 4.41
N ALA A 38 2.06 -18.12 5.36
CA ALA A 38 3.48 -18.26 5.10
C ALA A 38 3.73 -19.48 4.21
N ASP A 39 3.13 -20.64 4.53
CA ASP A 39 3.20 -21.85 3.70
C ASP A 39 2.78 -21.57 2.24
N GLY A 40 1.62 -20.92 2.06
CA GLY A 40 1.07 -20.61 0.73
C GLY A 40 1.88 -19.56 -0.06
N ALA A 41 2.40 -18.54 0.62
CA ALA A 41 3.24 -17.53 -0.01
C ALA A 41 4.61 -18.11 -0.41
N ASN A 42 5.20 -18.90 0.48
CA ASN A 42 6.53 -19.49 0.30
C ASN A 42 6.57 -20.50 -0.84
N LEU A 43 5.52 -21.34 -0.99
CA LEU A 43 5.38 -22.26 -2.13
C LEU A 43 5.55 -21.53 -3.49
N LEU A 44 4.86 -20.41 -3.67
CA LEU A 44 4.98 -19.62 -4.90
C LEU A 44 6.30 -18.85 -4.98
N ALA A 45 6.81 -18.38 -3.84
CA ALA A 45 8.06 -17.64 -3.78
C ALA A 45 9.25 -18.53 -4.18
N GLU A 46 9.24 -19.80 -3.79
CA GLU A 46 10.21 -20.82 -4.17
C GLU A 46 10.11 -21.17 -5.66
N ALA A 47 8.90 -21.37 -6.19
CA ALA A 47 8.69 -21.62 -7.62
C ALA A 47 9.15 -20.44 -8.51
N LEU A 48 9.10 -19.21 -8.01
CA LEU A 48 9.49 -18.00 -8.75
C LEU A 48 10.94 -17.55 -8.51
N ALA A 49 11.62 -18.08 -7.49
CA ALA A 49 12.98 -17.69 -7.12
C ALA A 49 14.01 -17.90 -8.27
N PRO A 50 13.99 -19.00 -9.06
CA PRO A 50 14.90 -19.18 -10.19
C PRO A 50 14.78 -18.10 -11.29
N HIS A 51 13.63 -17.41 -11.33
CA HIS A 51 13.33 -16.36 -12.30
C HIS A 51 13.47 -14.95 -11.72
N GLY A 52 14.03 -14.81 -10.52
CA GLY A 52 14.12 -13.53 -9.79
C GLY A 52 12.74 -12.95 -9.41
N GLY A 53 11.70 -13.78 -9.39
CA GLY A 53 10.33 -13.34 -9.25
C GLY A 53 9.94 -12.97 -7.81
N VAL A 54 8.96 -12.07 -7.69
CA VAL A 54 8.46 -11.54 -6.42
C VAL A 54 6.97 -11.85 -6.26
N VAL A 55 6.59 -12.37 -5.10
CA VAL A 55 5.21 -12.64 -4.70
C VAL A 55 4.67 -11.45 -3.90
N HIS A 56 3.64 -10.79 -4.42
CA HIS A 56 2.87 -9.81 -3.64
C HIS A 56 1.68 -10.52 -3.00
N TRP A 57 1.75 -10.77 -1.70
CA TRP A 57 0.72 -11.50 -0.95
C TRP A 57 -0.16 -10.53 -0.17
N ARG A 58 -1.46 -10.45 -0.51
CA ARG A 58 -2.35 -9.45 0.09
C ARG A 58 -2.78 -9.84 1.51
N ALA A 59 -2.46 -8.97 2.46
CA ALA A 59 -2.74 -9.12 3.90
C ALA A 59 -4.09 -8.51 4.34
N PHE A 60 -4.93 -8.10 3.39
CA PHE A 60 -6.33 -7.76 3.66
C PHE A 60 -7.07 -9.05 4.03
N VAL A 61 -7.12 -9.47 5.30
CA VAL A 61 -7.77 -10.72 5.75
C VAL A 61 -8.66 -10.51 6.96
N TYR A 62 -9.88 -11.06 6.89
CA TYR A 62 -10.91 -10.94 7.94
C TYR A 62 -12.01 -12.00 7.76
N ASP A 63 -12.83 -12.21 8.81
CA ASP A 63 -14.06 -13.00 8.71
C ASP A 63 -15.20 -12.19 8.05
N HIS A 64 -15.79 -12.80 7.03
CA HIS A 64 -16.86 -12.24 6.21
C HIS A 64 -18.23 -12.87 6.51
N HIS A 65 -18.28 -13.81 7.45
CA HIS A 65 -19.49 -14.44 7.98
C HIS A 65 -19.77 -14.06 9.45
N GLN A 66 -19.07 -13.05 9.97
CA GLN A 66 -19.22 -12.55 11.34
C GLN A 66 -20.70 -12.26 11.67
N ASP A 67 -21.21 -12.82 12.77
CA ASP A 67 -22.52 -12.44 13.31
C ASP A 67 -22.44 -11.01 13.83
N TRP A 68 -23.33 -10.14 13.35
CA TRP A 68 -23.42 -8.74 13.76
C TRP A 68 -23.74 -8.56 15.25
N ARG A 69 -24.24 -9.61 15.92
CA ARG A 69 -24.48 -9.64 17.37
C ARG A 69 -23.21 -9.87 18.17
N ASP A 70 -22.21 -10.54 17.61
CA ASP A 70 -20.94 -10.74 18.29
C ASP A 70 -20.18 -9.41 18.36
N ARG A 71 -19.95 -8.95 19.59
CA ARG A 71 -19.19 -7.73 19.91
C ARG A 71 -17.74 -8.00 20.30
N SER A 72 -17.32 -9.28 20.34
CA SER A 72 -15.96 -9.70 20.67
C SER A 72 -15.05 -9.81 19.45
N THR A 73 -15.58 -10.23 18.30
CA THR A 73 -14.85 -10.23 17.02
C THR A 73 -14.74 -8.80 16.47
N ASP A 74 -13.51 -8.35 16.25
CA ASP A 74 -13.22 -7.07 15.60
C ASP A 74 -12.54 -7.29 14.24
N ARG A 75 -13.26 -6.91 13.17
CA ARG A 75 -12.74 -6.93 11.79
C ARG A 75 -11.46 -6.11 11.63
N ALA A 76 -11.30 -4.98 12.34
CA ALA A 76 -10.12 -4.13 12.21
C ALA A 76 -8.85 -4.78 12.83
N ARG A 77 -9.02 -5.75 13.72
CA ARG A 77 -7.89 -6.49 14.32
C ARG A 77 -7.43 -7.69 13.48
N ALA A 78 -8.31 -8.25 12.64
CA ALA A 78 -8.06 -9.52 11.95
C ALA A 78 -6.75 -9.59 11.14
N ALA A 79 -6.40 -8.54 10.41
CA ALA A 79 -5.14 -8.51 9.64
C ALA A 79 -3.89 -8.51 10.53
N TYR A 80 -3.96 -7.94 11.73
CA TYR A 80 -2.89 -8.01 12.72
C TYR A 80 -2.79 -9.43 13.30
N ASP A 81 -3.91 -9.95 13.82
CA ASP A 81 -4.00 -11.28 14.44
C ASP A 81 -3.53 -12.41 13.49
N HIS A 82 -3.80 -12.31 12.19
CA HIS A 82 -3.40 -13.32 11.21
C HIS A 82 -1.93 -13.27 10.77
N PHE A 83 -1.29 -12.10 10.75
CA PHE A 83 0.04 -11.94 10.13
C PHE A 83 1.18 -11.65 11.13
N THR A 84 0.91 -11.02 12.27
CA THR A 84 1.95 -10.77 13.28
C THR A 84 2.57 -12.07 13.83
N PRO A 85 1.83 -13.18 14.08
CA PRO A 85 2.42 -14.47 14.43
C PRO A 85 3.25 -15.14 13.32
N LEU A 86 3.24 -14.59 12.10
CA LEU A 86 3.94 -15.11 10.92
C LEU A 86 5.20 -14.28 10.56
N ASP A 87 5.54 -13.26 11.33
CA ASP A 87 6.68 -12.39 11.02
C ASP A 87 8.00 -13.19 10.92
N GLY A 88 8.78 -12.92 9.88
CA GLY A 88 10.03 -13.64 9.61
C GLY A 88 9.88 -15.05 9.03
N ARG A 89 8.66 -15.61 8.94
CA ARG A 89 8.42 -16.91 8.28
C ARG A 89 8.34 -16.83 6.75
N PHE A 90 8.19 -15.63 6.19
CA PHE A 90 8.07 -15.41 4.74
C PHE A 90 9.44 -15.39 4.04
N ARG A 91 9.53 -15.98 2.84
CA ARG A 91 10.75 -15.89 1.99
C ARG A 91 11.06 -14.43 1.61
N THR A 92 12.33 -14.13 1.35
CA THR A 92 12.83 -12.75 1.10
C THR A 92 12.30 -12.09 -0.18
N ASN A 93 11.73 -12.87 -1.10
CA ASN A 93 11.01 -12.45 -2.30
C ASN A 93 9.48 -12.46 -2.15
N VAL A 94 8.94 -12.64 -0.94
CA VAL A 94 7.56 -12.31 -0.59
C VAL A 94 7.50 -10.86 -0.10
N VAL A 95 6.44 -10.15 -0.49
CA VAL A 95 6.08 -8.83 0.05
C VAL A 95 4.61 -8.88 0.48
N LEU A 96 4.35 -8.62 1.76
CA LEU A 96 2.99 -8.50 2.28
C LEU A 96 2.38 -7.16 1.85
N GLN A 97 1.37 -7.21 1.01
CA GLN A 97 0.65 -6.06 0.50
C GLN A 97 -0.54 -5.76 1.43
N VAL A 98 -0.43 -4.70 2.24
CA VAL A 98 -1.38 -4.33 3.29
C VAL A 98 -2.11 -3.06 2.90
N LYS A 99 -3.44 -3.00 3.04
CA LYS A 99 -4.20 -1.74 2.89
C LYS A 99 -3.71 -0.69 3.87
N PHE A 100 -3.78 0.59 3.49
CA PHE A 100 -3.38 1.68 4.38
C PHE A 100 -4.12 1.66 5.72
N GLY A 101 -5.39 1.25 5.73
CA GLY A 101 -6.25 1.11 6.90
C GLY A 101 -6.83 -0.31 7.02
N PRO A 102 -7.24 -0.71 8.23
CA PRO A 102 -7.56 -2.10 8.56
C PRO A 102 -8.93 -2.58 8.06
N VAL A 103 -9.81 -1.70 7.58
CA VAL A 103 -11.19 -2.04 7.22
C VAL A 103 -11.37 -2.27 5.72
N ASP A 104 -11.59 -1.22 4.91
CA ASP A 104 -11.85 -1.36 3.47
C ASP A 104 -11.83 -0.02 2.70
N PHE A 105 -10.73 0.73 2.76
CA PHE A 105 -10.58 1.98 1.99
C PHE A 105 -11.69 3.02 2.22
N GLN A 106 -12.26 3.06 3.43
CA GLN A 106 -13.29 4.02 3.80
C GLN A 106 -12.73 5.46 3.75
N VAL A 107 -13.63 6.45 3.65
CA VAL A 107 -13.30 7.89 3.49
C VAL A 107 -12.24 8.38 4.50
N ARG A 108 -12.23 7.82 5.71
CA ARG A 108 -11.08 7.91 6.62
C ARG A 108 -10.99 6.63 7.46
N GLU A 109 -9.78 6.14 7.65
CA GLU A 109 -9.44 5.04 8.58
C GLU A 109 -8.15 5.40 9.33
N PRO A 110 -7.91 4.83 10.53
CA PRO A 110 -6.58 4.80 11.12
C PRO A 110 -5.63 3.97 10.25
N VAL A 111 -4.32 4.14 10.46
CA VAL A 111 -3.31 3.31 9.79
C VAL A 111 -3.38 1.87 10.30
N SER A 112 -3.33 0.90 9.37
CA SER A 112 -3.29 -0.54 9.65
C SER A 112 -2.20 -0.92 10.66
N PRO A 113 -2.54 -1.41 11.87
CA PRO A 113 -1.54 -1.73 12.90
C PRO A 113 -0.50 -2.76 12.46
N VAL A 114 -0.89 -3.71 11.58
CA VAL A 114 -0.01 -4.75 11.05
C VAL A 114 1.19 -4.19 10.27
N LEU A 115 1.09 -2.98 9.69
CA LEU A 115 2.24 -2.30 9.05
C LEU A 115 3.37 -2.03 10.05
N ALA A 116 3.04 -1.79 11.33
CA ALA A 116 4.02 -1.55 12.39
C ALA A 116 4.44 -2.84 13.13
N ALA A 117 3.90 -4.00 12.77
CA ALA A 117 4.00 -5.25 13.54
C ALA A 117 4.78 -6.36 12.83
N LEU A 118 5.50 -6.02 11.76
CA LEU A 118 6.20 -6.96 10.87
C LEU A 118 7.67 -6.56 10.64
N PRO A 119 8.52 -6.44 11.68
CA PRO A 119 9.91 -6.01 11.53
C PRO A 119 10.80 -6.95 10.70
N ALA A 120 10.50 -8.25 10.61
CA ALA A 120 11.27 -9.23 9.85
C ALA A 120 10.69 -9.53 8.45
N THR A 121 9.53 -8.97 8.09
CA THR A 121 8.84 -9.23 6.82
C THR A 121 8.77 -7.98 5.94
N ARG A 122 8.97 -8.13 4.63
CA ARG A 122 8.83 -7.01 3.68
C ARG A 122 7.35 -6.66 3.51
N VAL A 123 7.01 -5.38 3.65
CA VAL A 123 5.64 -4.88 3.49
C VAL A 123 5.53 -3.83 2.38
N ALA A 124 4.36 -3.75 1.75
CA ALA A 124 3.98 -2.68 0.82
C ALA A 124 2.59 -2.14 1.19
N VAL A 125 2.43 -0.82 1.13
CA VAL A 125 1.15 -0.16 1.41
C VAL A 125 0.29 -0.12 0.15
N GLU A 126 -0.92 -0.67 0.23
CA GLU A 126 -1.95 -0.65 -0.81
C GLU A 126 -2.89 0.55 -0.60
N PHE A 127 -3.02 1.37 -1.64
CA PHE A 127 -3.96 2.50 -1.71
C PHE A 127 -4.98 2.26 -2.83
N GLN A 128 -6.18 2.82 -2.66
CA GLN A 128 -7.23 2.75 -3.67
C GLN A 128 -7.30 4.05 -4.48
N VAL A 129 -7.01 3.98 -5.78
CA VAL A 129 -7.10 5.12 -6.70
C VAL A 129 -8.53 5.29 -7.24
N THR A 130 -9.22 4.17 -7.50
CA THR A 130 -10.64 4.12 -7.83
C THR A 130 -11.46 4.51 -6.61
N GLN A 131 -12.39 5.45 -6.74
CA GLN A 131 -13.08 6.09 -5.61
C GLN A 131 -14.31 5.30 -5.13
N GLU A 132 -14.17 3.98 -4.91
CA GLU A 132 -15.28 3.08 -4.52
C GLU A 132 -16.11 3.65 -3.36
N TYR A 133 -15.43 4.11 -2.29
CA TYR A 133 -16.04 4.72 -1.10
C TYR A 133 -15.88 6.25 -1.03
N THR A 134 -15.19 6.87 -2.00
CA THR A 134 -14.88 8.32 -2.01
C THR A 134 -15.59 9.07 -3.15
N GLY A 135 -16.79 8.60 -3.54
CA GLY A 135 -17.70 9.29 -4.46
C GLY A 135 -17.74 8.77 -5.89
N GLN A 136 -17.18 7.58 -6.16
CA GLN A 136 -17.33 6.80 -7.39
C GLN A 136 -17.00 7.57 -8.69
N GLN A 137 -16.03 8.49 -8.64
CA GLN A 137 -15.68 9.42 -9.71
C GLN A 137 -16.83 10.36 -10.16
N ARG A 138 -17.92 10.42 -9.39
CA ARG A 138 -18.99 11.43 -9.50
C ARG A 138 -18.71 12.65 -8.63
N HIS A 139 -18.08 12.45 -7.46
CA HIS A 139 -17.62 13.55 -6.62
C HIS A 139 -16.13 13.79 -6.84
N ILE A 140 -15.70 15.06 -6.87
CA ILE A 140 -14.28 15.41 -6.94
C ILE A 140 -13.64 15.15 -5.58
N CYS A 141 -12.75 14.17 -5.50
CA CYS A 141 -12.01 13.82 -4.28
C CYS A 141 -10.51 13.65 -4.57
N HIS A 142 -9.69 14.61 -4.15
CA HIS A 142 -8.24 14.57 -4.34
C HIS A 142 -7.56 13.83 -3.18
N LEU A 143 -7.19 12.56 -3.39
CA LEU A 143 -6.70 11.66 -2.34
C LEU A 143 -5.23 11.86 -1.93
N GLY A 144 -4.46 12.63 -2.71
CA GLY A 144 -3.01 12.84 -2.51
C GLY A 144 -2.60 13.35 -1.11
N PRO A 145 -3.26 14.37 -0.52
CA PRO A 145 -2.95 14.86 0.82
C PRO A 145 -3.15 13.79 1.89
N TRP A 146 -4.23 13.01 1.79
CA TRP A 146 -4.54 11.94 2.74
C TRP A 146 -3.54 10.77 2.65
N TRP A 147 -3.15 10.35 1.45
CA TRP A 147 -2.06 9.37 1.30
C TRP A 147 -0.74 9.92 1.86
N SER A 148 -0.52 11.23 1.79
CA SER A 148 0.62 11.89 2.43
C SER A 148 0.55 11.87 3.96
N GLU A 149 -0.63 12.04 4.57
CA GLU A 149 -0.85 11.85 6.02
C GLU A 149 -0.49 10.42 6.43
N VAL A 150 -1.05 9.41 5.75
CA VAL A 150 -0.77 7.98 6.00
C VAL A 150 0.73 7.69 5.94
N LEU A 151 1.40 8.09 4.85
CA LEU A 151 2.82 7.78 4.65
C LEU A 151 3.75 8.50 5.65
N ARG A 152 3.33 9.65 6.19
CA ARG A 152 4.08 10.41 7.21
C ARG A 152 3.73 10.02 8.64
N PHE A 153 2.69 9.23 8.87
CA PHE A 153 2.34 8.72 10.19
C PHE A 153 3.51 7.92 10.78
N ALA A 154 3.85 8.18 12.05
CA ALA A 154 4.92 7.52 12.79
C ALA A 154 4.30 6.68 13.93
N PRO A 155 4.08 5.37 13.75
CA PRO A 155 3.37 4.53 14.72
C PRO A 155 4.00 4.49 16.12
N TRP A 156 5.32 4.67 16.19
CA TRP A 156 6.11 4.67 17.43
C TRP A 156 6.32 6.08 18.03
N GLY A 157 5.54 7.07 17.57
CA GLY A 157 5.60 8.44 18.06
C GLY A 157 6.60 9.36 17.33
N PRO A 158 6.70 10.63 17.75
CA PRO A 158 7.52 11.64 17.10
C PRO A 158 8.99 11.24 16.99
N GLY A 159 9.59 11.42 15.81
CA GLY A 159 10.98 11.03 15.54
C GLY A 159 11.20 9.54 15.26
N GLY A 160 10.19 8.69 15.46
CA GLY A 160 10.21 7.28 15.06
C GLY A 160 10.10 7.07 13.55
N ARG A 161 10.17 5.80 13.12
CA ARG A 161 9.97 5.42 11.70
C ARG A 161 8.56 5.79 11.26
N THR A 162 8.45 6.40 10.08
CA THR A 162 7.18 6.62 9.40
C THR A 162 6.73 5.37 8.63
N ILE A 163 5.46 5.31 8.22
CA ILE A 163 4.96 4.27 7.31
C ILE A 163 5.71 4.25 5.97
N ALA A 164 6.19 5.40 5.49
CA ALA A 164 7.10 5.44 4.35
C ALA A 164 8.42 4.72 4.64
N ASP A 165 9.07 4.98 5.79
CA ASP A 165 10.34 4.33 6.16
C ASP A 165 10.16 2.82 6.44
N VAL A 166 8.96 2.40 6.84
CA VAL A 166 8.55 0.99 6.92
C VAL A 166 8.51 0.36 5.53
N ALA A 167 7.77 0.97 4.59
CA ALA A 167 7.58 0.42 3.24
C ALA A 167 8.86 0.44 2.37
N THR A 168 9.78 1.38 2.60
CA THR A 168 11.09 1.41 1.91
C THR A 168 12.14 0.50 2.55
N GLY A 169 11.86 -0.04 3.75
CA GLY A 169 12.86 -0.78 4.55
C GLY A 169 13.96 0.12 5.15
N GLU A 170 13.78 1.44 5.14
CA GLU A 170 14.73 2.37 5.74
C GLU A 170 14.71 2.30 7.27
N LYS A 171 15.90 2.21 7.88
CA LYS A 171 16.07 2.50 9.31
C LYS A 171 15.87 4.00 9.48
N GLY A 172 14.83 4.38 10.21
CA GLY A 172 14.36 5.76 10.31
C GLY A 172 15.49 6.70 10.70
N ARG A 173 15.74 7.72 9.88
CA ARG A 173 16.61 8.83 10.25
C ARG A 173 15.85 9.68 11.25
N ALA A 174 16.41 9.86 12.45
CA ALA A 174 15.93 10.86 13.40
C ALA A 174 15.71 12.18 12.66
N ALA A 175 14.54 12.80 12.86
CA ALA A 175 14.16 14.00 12.15
C ALA A 175 15.06 15.18 12.59
N ALA A 176 16.16 15.38 11.85
CA ALA A 176 16.97 16.58 11.97
C ALA A 176 16.11 17.79 11.57
N TRP A 177 15.53 18.44 12.57
CA TRP A 177 14.83 19.70 12.40
C TRP A 177 15.89 20.76 12.11
N SER A 178 15.92 21.25 10.87
CA SER A 178 16.81 22.33 10.46
C SER A 178 16.07 23.21 9.45
N PRO A 179 15.92 24.52 9.72
CA PRO A 179 15.24 25.42 8.80
C PRO A 179 16.13 25.71 7.59
N LEU A 180 15.63 25.35 6.40
CA LEU A 180 16.06 25.79 5.06
C LEU A 180 17.56 25.68 4.68
N PRO A 181 17.87 24.96 3.58
CA PRO A 181 18.99 25.30 2.72
C PRO A 181 18.55 26.02 1.44
N THR A 182 19.36 26.99 1.01
CA THR A 182 19.27 27.76 -0.24
C THR A 182 19.43 26.87 -1.50
N PRO A 183 18.99 27.33 -2.69
CA PRO A 183 18.94 26.50 -3.88
C PRO A 183 20.30 26.39 -4.61
N ALA A 184 20.71 25.19 -4.98
CA ALA A 184 21.78 24.98 -5.96
C ALA A 184 21.67 23.66 -6.76
N THR A 185 21.67 23.83 -8.08
CA THR A 185 22.21 22.92 -9.12
C THR A 185 21.59 21.53 -9.30
N THR A 186 20.75 21.45 -10.34
CA THR A 186 20.24 20.20 -10.94
C THR A 186 21.34 19.45 -11.69
N ARG A 187 21.47 18.13 -11.48
CA ARG A 187 22.13 17.21 -12.42
C ARG A 187 21.14 16.11 -12.81
N SER A 188 20.80 16.06 -14.10
CA SER A 188 19.81 15.14 -14.66
C SER A 188 20.38 13.75 -14.96
N GLY A 189 19.51 12.75 -14.89
CA GLY A 189 19.80 11.37 -15.29
C GLY A 189 18.48 10.58 -15.35
N PRO A 190 18.23 9.78 -16.40
CA PRO A 190 16.92 9.17 -16.62
C PRO A 190 16.73 7.95 -15.73
N GLY A 191 15.81 8.06 -14.77
CA GLY A 191 15.42 6.96 -13.90
C GLY A 191 14.36 7.41 -12.90
N ILE A 192 13.23 6.71 -12.86
CA ILE A 192 12.13 7.00 -11.93
C ILE A 192 12.61 6.71 -10.51
N ARG A 193 13.01 7.76 -9.79
CA ARG A 193 13.27 7.70 -8.35
C ARG A 193 11.99 8.06 -7.61
N TRP A 194 11.59 7.21 -6.67
CA TRP A 194 10.66 7.60 -5.62
C TRP A 194 11.31 8.71 -4.78
N ARG A 195 10.96 9.97 -5.07
CA ARG A 195 11.28 11.10 -4.20
C ARG A 195 10.21 11.18 -3.12
N ARG A 196 10.62 11.53 -1.90
CA ARG A 196 9.69 11.86 -0.81
C ARG A 196 8.63 12.86 -1.30
N PRO A 197 7.34 12.72 -0.92
CA PRO A 197 6.33 13.70 -1.30
C PRO A 197 6.70 15.06 -0.70
N THR A 198 7.12 15.97 -1.57
CA THR A 198 7.36 17.37 -1.23
C THR A 198 6.09 18.01 -0.70
N CYS A 199 6.25 19.04 0.14
CA CYS A 199 5.12 19.74 0.74
C CYS A 199 4.19 20.30 -0.35
N THR A 200 2.89 20.02 -0.25
CA THR A 200 1.86 20.46 -1.22
C THR A 200 1.59 21.97 -1.18
N ARG A 201 2.33 22.75 -0.38
CA ARG A 201 2.21 24.22 -0.30
C ARG A 201 3.05 24.99 -1.34
N SER A 202 3.76 24.30 -2.24
CA SER A 202 4.58 24.94 -3.28
C SER A 202 4.53 24.24 -4.65
N VAL A 203 3.37 23.68 -5.03
CA VAL A 203 3.06 23.42 -6.43
C VAL A 203 2.12 24.54 -6.89
N GLY A 204 2.70 25.62 -7.42
CA GLY A 204 1.92 26.56 -8.21
C GLY A 204 1.35 25.84 -9.42
N SER A 205 0.08 26.09 -9.73
CA SER A 205 -0.62 25.42 -10.83
C SER A 205 0.17 25.53 -12.15
N PRO A 206 0.45 24.42 -12.85
CA PRO A 206 0.61 24.48 -14.30
C PRO A 206 -0.71 25.04 -14.83
N GLY A 207 -0.66 26.21 -15.47
CA GLY A 207 -1.88 26.89 -15.93
C GLY A 207 -2.70 26.00 -16.85
N ILE A 208 -4.03 25.95 -16.63
CA ILE A 208 -4.96 25.33 -17.58
C ILE A 208 -4.91 26.16 -18.86
N PRO A 209 -4.44 25.62 -20.00
CA PRO A 209 -4.42 26.35 -21.26
C PRO A 209 -5.80 26.26 -21.93
N GLY A 210 -6.32 27.38 -22.41
CA GLY A 210 -7.49 27.40 -23.31
C GLY A 210 -8.73 28.04 -22.73
N SER A 211 -8.83 29.36 -22.89
CA SER A 211 -10.10 30.07 -22.86
C SER A 211 -11.05 29.49 -23.92
N ILE A 212 -12.30 29.19 -23.57
CA ILE A 212 -13.35 28.94 -24.57
C ILE A 212 -13.72 30.29 -25.18
N PRO A 213 -13.58 30.52 -26.49
CA PRO A 213 -14.07 31.75 -27.12
C PRO A 213 -15.60 31.76 -27.08
N GLY A 214 -16.19 32.81 -26.49
CA GLY A 214 -17.64 33.03 -26.51
C GLY A 214 -18.14 33.36 -27.93
N PRO A 215 -19.43 33.11 -28.22
CA PRO A 215 -19.99 33.39 -29.54
C PRO A 215 -19.94 34.88 -29.86
N SER A 216 -19.37 35.23 -31.01
CA SER A 216 -19.33 36.60 -31.53
C SER A 216 -20.73 37.05 -31.95
N SER A 217 -21.27 38.06 -31.28
CA SER A 217 -22.50 38.74 -31.69
C SER A 217 -22.23 39.62 -32.91
N THR A 218 -22.53 39.14 -34.12
CA THR A 218 -22.70 40.01 -35.29
C THR A 218 -24.11 40.58 -35.30
N SER A 219 -24.19 41.91 -35.21
CA SER A 219 -25.41 42.69 -35.41
C SER A 219 -25.86 42.64 -36.87
N GLY A 220 -27.17 42.44 -37.07
CA GLY A 220 -27.90 42.55 -38.34
C GLY A 220 -29.38 42.67 -38.03
#